data_AF-A0A316JWS6-F1
#
_entry.id   AF-A0A316JWS6-F1
#
_cell.length_a   1.000
_cell.length_b   1.000
_cell.length_c   1.000
_cell.angle_alpha   90.00
_cell.angle_beta   90.00
_cell.angle_gamma   90.00
#
_symmetry.space_group_name_H-M   'P 1'
#
loop_
_entity.id
_entity.type
_entity.pdbx_description
1 polymer ?
#
loop_
_entity_poly.entity_id
_entity_poly.type
_entity_poly.pdbx_seq_one_letter_code
_entity_poly.pdbx_strand_id
1 'polypeptide(L)'
;MTKTSRIVTACMIALLVSACASQIDEGVMREGGSPGFLWGLWHGFVFPFAWIGSLFDPDIAVYAVPNNGGWYDFGFFIGVTVLGGGSWFSSKKRSK
;
A
#
# COMPACT_ATOMS: atom_id res chain seq x y z
N MET A 1 -35.07 11.21 7.14
CA MET A 1 -35.08 10.63 5.77
C MET A 1 -33.79 10.94 4.99
N THR A 2 -33.24 12.15 5.07
CA THR A 2 -32.00 12.54 4.35
C THR A 2 -30.73 11.80 4.82
N LYS A 3 -30.62 11.45 6.11
CA LYS A 3 -29.46 10.74 6.68
C LYS A 3 -29.36 9.29 6.19
N THR A 4 -30.49 8.57 6.17
CA THR A 4 -30.58 7.20 5.65
C THR A 4 -30.31 7.16 4.14
N SER A 5 -30.86 8.12 3.39
CA SER A 5 -30.58 8.26 1.95
C SER A 5 -29.09 8.49 1.66
N ARG A 6 -28.42 9.35 2.43
CA ARG A 6 -26.97 9.57 2.30
C ARG A 6 -26.13 8.31 2.57
N ILE A 7 -26.50 7.52 3.58
CA ILE A 7 -25.81 6.25 3.89
C ILE A 7 -25.98 5.26 2.74
N VAL A 8 -27.20 5.11 2.23
CA VAL A 8 -27.49 4.22 1.09
C VAL A 8 -26.72 4.66 -0.16
N THR A 9 -26.69 5.96 -0.46
CA THR A 9 -25.89 6.49 -1.57
C THR A 9 -24.40 6.23 -1.40
N ALA A 10 -23.85 6.43 -0.19
CA ALA A 10 -22.44 6.15 0.08
C ALA A 10 -22.09 4.66 -0.06
N CYS A 11 -22.95 3.76 0.44
CA CYS A 11 -22.78 2.32 0.27
C CYS A 11 -22.85 1.89 -1.21
N MET A 12 -23.78 2.45 -1.98
CA MET A 12 -23.88 2.18 -3.43
C MET A 12 -22.64 2.64 -4.19
N ILE A 13 -22.11 3.83 -3.86
CA ILE A 13 -20.86 4.32 -4.46
C ILE A 13 -19.69 3.40 -4.09
N ALA A 14 -19.58 2.96 -2.84
CA ALA A 14 -18.53 2.04 -2.42
C ALA A 14 -18.58 0.70 -3.17
N LEU A 15 -19.78 0.14 -3.37
CA LEU A 15 -19.99 -1.11 -4.11
C LEU A 15 -19.67 -0.96 -5.60
N LEU A 16 -19.98 0.18 -6.20
CA LEU A 16 -19.63 0.48 -7.60
C LEU A 16 -18.12 0.60 -7.80
N VAL A 17 -17.40 1.21 -6.83
CA VAL A 17 -15.94 1.37 -6.89
C VAL A 17 -15.21 0.04 -6.64
N SER A 18 -15.73 -0.85 -5.77
CA SER A 18 -15.11 -2.15 -5.52
C SER A 18 -15.08 -3.05 -6.76
N ALA A 19 -16.02 -2.88 -7.70
CA ALA A 19 -16.05 -3.67 -8.94
C ALA A 19 -14.91 -3.34 -9.93
N CYS A 20 -14.23 -2.20 -9.77
CA CYS A 20 -13.05 -1.83 -10.58
C CYS A 20 -11.72 -2.28 -9.96
N ALA A 21 -11.71 -2.77 -8.72
CA ALA A 21 -10.50 -3.22 -8.05
C ALA A 21 -10.21 -4.71 -8.35
N SER A 22 -10.09 -5.06 -9.64
CA SER A 22 -9.70 -6.43 -10.02
C SER A 22 -8.23 -6.65 -9.67
N GLN A 23 -7.96 -7.47 -8.65
CA GLN A 23 -6.61 -7.95 -8.35
C GLN A 23 -6.25 -9.07 -9.34
N ILE A 24 -5.03 -9.02 -9.88
CA ILE A 24 -4.51 -10.07 -10.77
C ILE A 24 -4.42 -11.38 -9.96
N ASP A 25 -4.80 -12.49 -10.60
CA ASP A 25 -4.96 -13.80 -9.98
C ASP A 25 -3.69 -14.24 -9.22
N GLU A 26 -3.86 -14.51 -7.93
CA GLU A 26 -2.83 -14.98 -7.01
C GLU A 26 -2.24 -16.33 -7.45
N GLY A 27 -2.95 -17.06 -8.33
CA GLY A 27 -2.57 -18.35 -8.87
C GLY A 27 -1.28 -18.34 -9.70
N VAL A 28 -0.88 -17.20 -10.27
CA VAL A 28 0.40 -17.06 -11.01
C VAL A 28 1.59 -16.86 -10.05
N MET A 29 1.33 -16.62 -8.77
CA MET A 29 2.31 -16.19 -7.77
C MET A 29 3.01 -17.36 -7.04
N ARG A 30 2.73 -18.60 -7.45
CA ARG A 30 3.20 -19.85 -6.83
C ARG A 30 4.60 -20.28 -7.30
N GLU A 31 5.50 -19.37 -7.63
CA GLU A 31 6.92 -19.70 -7.56
C GLU A 31 7.39 -19.49 -6.11
N GLY A 32 8.03 -20.50 -5.52
CA GLY A 32 8.35 -20.58 -4.08
C GLY A 32 9.36 -19.55 -3.55
N GLY A 33 9.54 -18.41 -4.23
CA GLY A 33 10.45 -17.32 -3.87
C GLY A 33 9.79 -15.93 -3.85
N SER A 34 8.48 -15.80 -4.07
CA SER A 34 7.87 -14.48 -4.15
C SER A 34 7.90 -13.72 -2.80
N PRO A 35 8.30 -12.43 -2.79
CA PRO A 35 8.36 -11.61 -1.58
C PRO A 35 7.03 -11.54 -0.84
N GLY A 36 7.06 -11.88 0.47
CA GLY A 36 5.90 -11.83 1.35
C GLY A 36 5.89 -10.65 2.31
N PHE A 37 5.13 -10.76 3.41
CA PHE A 37 4.94 -9.68 4.39
C PHE A 37 6.24 -9.00 4.87
N LEU A 38 7.26 -9.77 5.26
CA LEU A 38 8.51 -9.21 5.79
C LEU A 38 9.28 -8.41 4.72
N TRP A 39 9.27 -8.88 3.47
CA TRP A 39 9.83 -8.14 2.35
C TRP A 39 9.02 -6.89 2.05
N GLY A 40 7.69 -6.97 2.15
CA GLY A 40 6.82 -5.80 2.08
C GLY A 40 7.23 -4.76 3.11
N LEU A 41 7.38 -5.15 4.38
CA LEU A 41 7.80 -4.26 5.46
C LEU A 41 9.15 -3.59 5.18
N TRP A 42 10.12 -4.36 4.69
CA TRP A 42 11.44 -3.83 4.31
C TRP A 42 11.36 -2.85 3.13
N HIS A 43 10.67 -3.21 2.05
CA HIS A 43 10.48 -2.35 0.88
C HIS A 43 9.73 -1.07 1.22
N GLY A 44 8.72 -1.17 2.08
CA GLY A 44 8.00 0.00 2.59
C GLY A 44 8.87 0.92 3.44
N PHE A 45 9.81 0.38 4.23
CA PHE A 45 10.75 1.18 5.01
C PHE A 45 11.73 1.96 4.13
N VAL A 46 12.30 1.30 3.11
CA VAL A 46 13.26 1.93 2.18
C VAL A 46 12.58 2.74 1.06
N PHE A 47 11.25 2.80 1.05
CA PHE A 47 10.44 3.45 0.01
C PHE A 47 10.94 4.84 -0.40
N PRO A 48 11.27 5.79 0.50
CA PRO A 48 11.72 7.12 0.08
C PRO A 48 13.00 7.07 -0.77
N PHE A 49 13.92 6.17 -0.43
CA PHE A 49 15.18 6.00 -1.15
C PHE A 49 14.97 5.28 -2.49
N ALA A 50 14.18 4.20 -2.48
CA ALA A 50 13.85 3.46 -3.70
C ALA A 50 13.10 4.35 -4.71
N TRP A 51 12.18 5.18 -4.22
CA TRP A 51 11.47 6.16 -5.04
C TRP A 51 12.40 7.21 -5.64
N ILE A 52 13.31 7.80 -4.86
CA ILE A 52 14.33 8.73 -5.39
C ILE A 52 15.20 8.05 -6.45
N GLY A 53 15.64 6.80 -6.20
CA GLY A 53 16.43 6.02 -7.16
C GLY A 53 15.70 5.80 -8.48
N SER A 54 14.40 5.45 -8.42
CA SER A 54 13.56 5.21 -9.61
C SER A 54 13.43 6.41 -10.55
N LEU A 55 13.74 7.64 -10.08
CA LEU A 55 13.76 8.83 -10.94
C LEU A 55 14.96 8.89 -11.88
N PHE A 56 16.03 8.16 -11.55
CA PHE A 56 17.29 8.16 -12.31
C PHE A 56 17.55 6.84 -13.03
N ASP A 57 16.97 5.75 -12.53
CA ASP A 57 17.17 4.41 -13.06
C ASP A 57 15.83 3.67 -13.20
N PRO A 58 15.39 3.34 -14.43
CA PRO A 58 14.13 2.63 -14.67
C PRO A 58 14.15 1.19 -14.16
N ASP A 59 15.32 0.61 -13.85
CA ASP A 59 15.45 -0.75 -13.33
C ASP A 59 15.17 -0.80 -11.81
N ILE A 60 15.09 0.35 -11.13
CA ILE A 60 14.77 0.42 -9.70
C ILE A 60 13.25 0.36 -9.51
N ALA A 61 12.77 -0.84 -9.19
CA ALA A 61 11.39 -1.04 -8.77
C ALA A 61 11.19 -0.63 -7.31
N VAL A 62 10.26 0.29 -7.08
CA VAL A 62 9.84 0.71 -5.72
C VAL A 62 9.10 -0.41 -4.98
N TYR A 63 8.52 -1.34 -5.73
CA TYR A 63 7.64 -2.38 -5.24
C TYR A 63 7.88 -3.68 -6.01
N ALA A 64 7.96 -4.81 -5.30
CA ALA A 64 8.29 -6.10 -5.89
C ALA A 64 7.17 -6.63 -6.76
N VAL A 65 7.51 -7.03 -7.98
CA VAL A 65 6.64 -7.75 -8.91
C VAL A 65 7.48 -8.89 -9.52
N PRO A 66 7.10 -10.18 -9.36
CA PRO A 66 5.90 -10.70 -8.70
C PRO A 66 5.94 -10.68 -7.16
N ASN A 67 4.75 -10.58 -6.59
CA ASN A 67 4.34 -10.61 -5.18
C ASN A 67 4.07 -11.94 -4.47
N ASN A 68 3.67 -11.92 -3.19
CA ASN A 68 2.72 -12.89 -2.62
C ASN A 68 1.30 -12.30 -2.38
N GLY A 69 1.03 -11.09 -2.86
CA GLY A 69 -0.27 -10.44 -2.85
C GLY A 69 -0.52 -9.66 -1.56
N GLY A 70 -1.71 -9.83 -0.98
CA GLY A 70 -2.20 -8.99 0.11
C GLY A 70 -1.30 -8.92 1.34
N TRP A 71 -0.51 -9.96 1.62
CA TRP A 71 0.44 -9.95 2.74
C TRP A 71 1.65 -9.05 2.49
N TYR A 72 2.22 -9.08 1.29
CA TYR A 72 3.28 -8.17 0.88
C TYR A 72 2.77 -6.72 0.87
N ASP A 73 1.58 -6.48 0.31
CA ASP A 73 0.92 -5.16 0.33
C ASP A 73 0.73 -4.61 1.74
N PHE A 74 0.23 -5.44 2.64
CA PHE A 74 0.03 -5.06 4.03
C PHE A 74 1.36 -4.71 4.71
N GLY A 75 2.40 -5.50 4.48
CA GLY A 75 3.74 -5.22 4.97
C GLY A 75 4.28 -3.89 4.44
N PHE A 76 4.17 -3.66 3.12
CA PHE A 76 4.61 -2.44 2.46
C PHE A 76 3.93 -1.20 3.04
N PHE A 77 2.61 -1.25 3.22
CA PHE A 77 1.84 -0.17 3.83
C PHE A 77 2.32 0.17 5.24
N ILE A 78 2.55 -0.84 6.09
CA ILE A 78 3.08 -0.64 7.44
C ILE A 78 4.51 -0.06 7.39
N GLY A 79 5.35 -0.56 6.49
CA GLY A 79 6.72 -0.07 6.29
C GLY A 79 6.74 1.41 5.95
N VAL A 80 5.90 1.86 5.01
CA VAL A 80 5.79 3.27 4.62
C VAL A 80 5.28 4.13 5.77
N THR A 81 4.19 3.72 6.43
CA THR A 81 3.46 4.57 7.38
C THR A 81 4.12 4.66 8.75
N VAL A 82 4.67 3.55 9.25
CA VAL A 82 5.22 3.48 10.61
C VAL A 82 6.72 3.78 10.60
N LEU A 83 7.45 3.26 9.60
CA LEU A 83 8.91 3.26 9.59
C LEU A 83 9.50 4.25 8.55
N GLY A 84 8.81 4.51 7.44
CA GLY A 84 9.32 5.29 6.30
C GLY A 84 9.11 6.80 6.36
N GLY A 85 8.35 7.34 7.32
CA GLY A 85 8.23 8.79 7.52
C GLY A 85 6.95 9.30 8.19
N GLY A 86 5.87 8.51 8.22
CA GLY A 86 4.58 8.96 8.78
C GLY A 86 4.59 9.30 10.27
N SER A 87 5.47 8.64 11.05
CA SER A 87 5.65 8.89 12.48
C SER A 87 6.64 10.03 12.79
N TRP A 88 7.65 10.24 11.95
CA TRP A 88 8.72 11.23 12.19
C TRP A 88 8.26 12.68 11.98
N PHE A 89 7.35 12.93 11.03
CA PHE A 89 6.86 14.29 10.72
C PHE A 89 5.65 14.74 11.54
N SER A 90 5.07 13.87 12.38
CA SER A 90 3.89 14.19 13.20
C SER A 90 4.23 14.63 14.63
N SER A 91 5.36 15.30 14.83
CA SER A 91 5.64 16.00 16.09
C SER A 91 5.20 17.46 16.00
N LYS A 92 3.89 17.70 15.93
CA LYS A 92 3.38 19.06 16.10
C LYS A 92 3.53 19.42 17.59
N LYS A 93 4.57 20.21 17.91
CA LYS A 93 4.79 20.74 19.26
C LYS A 93 3.52 21.48 19.67
N ARG A 94 2.77 20.94 20.64
CA ARG A 94 1.63 21.62 21.24
C ARG A 94 2.20 22.84 21.95
N SER A 95 2.07 24.02 21.34
CA SER A 95 2.36 25.27 22.03
C SER A 95 1.40 25.38 23.20
N LYS A 96 1.97 25.65 24.37
CA LYS A 96 1.24 25.90 25.61
C LYS A 96 0.47 27.21 25.51
#